data_AF-A0A067L8P6-F1
#
_entry.id   AF-A0A067L8P6-F1
#
_cell.length_a   1.000
_cell.length_b   1.000
_cell.length_c   1.000
_cell.angle_alpha   90.00
_cell.angle_beta   90.00
_cell.angle_gamma   90.00
#
_symmetry.space_group_name_H-M   'P 1'
#
loop_
_entity.id
_entity.type
_entity.pdbx_description
1 polymer ?
#
loop_
_entity_poly.entity_id
_entity_poly.type
_entity_poly.pdbx_seq_one_letter_code
_entity_poly.pdbx_strand_id
1 'polypeptide(L)'
;MRLLSNTFRSIKPHSSIKSKSSPSPLPVCRISPAKSNSSSRSRSWCVYLILSTNAPIKTYVGVTNNFSRRLKQHNGDLKGGAKASRAGRPWICACLIQGFSDQSEACEFESKWKSLSRKLPRNRKNDDSTKDSINGSHALLQHRQTALSRVKGSLNCSHLDINWKLNPF
;
A
#
# COMPACT_ATOMS: atom_id res chain seq x y z
N MET A 1 -26.63 -29.74 12.27
CA MET A 1 -27.12 -30.19 10.95
C MET A 1 -27.57 -28.98 10.12
N ARG A 2 -26.68 -28.33 9.37
CA ARG A 2 -27.05 -27.43 8.26
C ARG A 2 -26.04 -27.62 7.13
N LEU A 3 -26.59 -27.99 5.98
CA LEU A 3 -25.93 -28.57 4.81
C LEU A 3 -25.14 -27.52 4.01
N LEU A 4 -23.96 -27.92 3.54
CA LEU A 4 -23.22 -27.26 2.46
C LEU A 4 -23.94 -27.56 1.13
N SER A 5 -24.30 -26.53 0.38
CA SER A 5 -24.75 -26.68 -1.02
C SER A 5 -23.75 -25.99 -1.97
N ASN A 6 -23.06 -26.83 -2.75
CA ASN A 6 -22.42 -26.45 -4.00
C ASN A 6 -23.51 -26.16 -5.05
N THR A 7 -23.34 -25.13 -5.88
CA THR A 7 -23.30 -25.25 -7.37
C THR A 7 -23.24 -23.87 -8.05
N PHE A 8 -22.69 -23.94 -9.27
CA PHE A 8 -22.15 -22.93 -10.16
C PHE A 8 -23.23 -22.38 -11.13
N ARG A 9 -23.09 -21.14 -11.64
CA ARG A 9 -23.18 -20.83 -13.09
C ARG A 9 -22.88 -19.36 -13.41
N SER A 10 -21.97 -19.21 -14.38
CA SER A 10 -21.61 -18.00 -15.12
C SER A 10 -22.61 -17.76 -16.25
N ILE A 11 -23.12 -16.53 -16.39
CA ILE A 11 -23.82 -16.06 -17.59
C ILE A 11 -23.44 -14.59 -17.85
N LYS A 12 -22.82 -14.33 -19.01
CA LYS A 12 -22.65 -13.00 -19.63
C LYS A 12 -23.95 -12.62 -20.35
N PRO A 13 -24.31 -11.33 -20.36
CA PRO A 13 -25.08 -10.76 -21.46
C PRO A 13 -24.22 -9.84 -22.35
N HIS A 14 -24.40 -10.03 -23.66
CA HIS A 14 -23.85 -9.25 -24.77
C HIS A 14 -24.84 -8.17 -25.23
N SER A 15 -24.31 -7.15 -25.90
CA SER A 15 -24.93 -6.13 -26.79
C SER A 15 -25.87 -5.06 -26.22
N SER A 16 -25.54 -3.80 -26.49
CA SER A 16 -26.21 -3.05 -27.57
C SER A 16 -25.47 -1.74 -27.93
N ILE A 17 -25.37 -1.52 -29.24
CA ILE A 17 -24.77 -0.40 -29.97
C ILE A 17 -25.81 0.72 -30.09
N LYS A 18 -25.42 1.99 -29.86
CA LYS A 18 -25.98 3.16 -30.58
C LYS A 18 -24.93 4.27 -30.73
N SER A 19 -24.84 4.77 -31.96
CA SER A 19 -23.93 5.80 -32.49
C SER A 19 -24.68 7.11 -32.80
N LYS A 20 -23.89 8.15 -33.13
CA LYS A 20 -24.17 9.48 -33.77
C LYS A 20 -23.80 10.65 -32.83
N SER A 21 -23.12 11.73 -33.21
CA SER A 21 -22.47 12.19 -34.46
C SER A 21 -21.73 13.51 -34.13
N SER A 22 -20.57 13.78 -34.76
CA SER A 22 -19.76 15.01 -34.66
C SER A 22 -20.47 16.25 -35.24
N PRO A 23 -19.94 17.48 -34.99
CA PRO A 23 -18.92 18.04 -35.90
C PRO A 23 -17.81 18.90 -35.24
N SER A 24 -16.63 18.89 -35.86
CA SER A 24 -15.49 19.83 -35.71
C SER A 24 -15.75 21.12 -36.54
N PRO A 25 -14.82 22.11 -36.69
CA PRO A 25 -13.44 22.26 -36.18
C PRO A 25 -13.12 23.67 -35.61
N LEU A 26 -11.91 23.86 -35.04
CA LEU A 26 -10.92 24.87 -35.47
C LEU A 26 -9.57 24.68 -34.71
N PRO A 27 -8.40 25.01 -35.32
CA PRO A 27 -7.06 24.67 -34.82
C PRO A 27 -6.27 25.90 -34.31
N VAL A 28 -5.42 25.74 -33.29
CA VAL A 28 -4.09 26.40 -33.19
C VAL A 28 -3.19 25.59 -32.27
N CYS A 29 -2.00 25.26 -32.77
CA CYS A 29 -0.92 24.53 -32.10
C CYS A 29 -0.17 25.40 -31.07
N ARG A 30 0.40 24.77 -30.02
CA ARG A 30 1.84 24.92 -29.69
C ARG A 30 2.29 23.98 -28.55
N ILE A 31 3.16 23.03 -28.92
CA ILE A 31 4.48 22.72 -28.31
C ILE A 31 4.48 22.66 -26.76
N SER A 32 4.56 21.52 -26.07
CA SER A 32 5.57 20.44 -26.17
C SER A 32 5.08 19.17 -25.45
N PRO A 33 5.49 17.96 -25.87
CA PRO A 33 5.41 16.79 -25.00
C PRO A 33 6.49 16.95 -23.92
N ALA A 34 6.10 17.39 -22.72
CA ALA A 34 6.97 17.25 -21.56
C ALA A 34 7.21 15.75 -21.37
N LYS A 35 8.45 15.34 -21.64
CA LYS A 35 9.00 13.99 -21.48
C LYS A 35 8.52 13.39 -20.16
N SER A 36 7.41 12.65 -20.20
CA SER A 36 7.13 11.71 -19.13
C SER A 36 8.15 10.61 -19.35
N ASN A 37 9.18 10.58 -18.49
CA ASN A 37 10.19 9.53 -18.48
C ASN A 37 9.49 8.18 -18.57
N SER A 38 9.42 7.63 -19.78
CA SER A 38 9.04 6.26 -20.06
C SER A 38 10.22 5.39 -19.67
N SER A 39 10.65 5.46 -18.41
CA SER A 39 11.32 4.32 -17.81
C SER A 39 10.26 3.24 -17.86
N SER A 40 10.44 2.24 -18.71
CA SER A 40 9.80 0.94 -18.55
C SER A 40 10.15 0.44 -17.15
N ARG A 41 9.42 0.91 -16.13
CA ARG A 41 9.66 0.51 -14.74
C ARG A 41 9.37 -0.98 -14.74
N SER A 42 10.42 -1.79 -14.62
CA SER A 42 10.30 -3.18 -14.25
C SER A 42 9.30 -3.23 -13.09
N ARG A 43 8.23 -3.99 -13.26
CA ARG A 43 7.21 -4.17 -12.22
C ARG A 43 7.80 -5.06 -11.13
N SER A 44 8.72 -4.51 -10.36
CA SER A 44 9.39 -5.21 -9.28
C SER A 44 8.43 -5.31 -8.10
N TRP A 45 8.40 -6.48 -7.46
CA TRP A 45 7.65 -6.66 -6.24
C TRP A 45 8.25 -5.80 -5.13
N CYS A 46 7.36 -5.21 -4.33
CA CYS A 46 7.74 -4.40 -3.19
C CYS A 46 6.77 -4.62 -2.03
N VAL A 47 7.33 -4.52 -0.83
CA VAL A 47 6.57 -4.49 0.42
C VAL A 47 6.56 -3.05 0.89
N TYR A 48 5.40 -2.53 1.25
CA TYR A 48 5.25 -1.15 1.71
C TYR A 48 4.61 -1.08 3.08
N LEU A 49 5.01 -0.07 3.83
CA LEU A 49 4.36 0.41 5.04
C LEU A 49 3.78 1.79 4.75
N ILE A 50 2.48 1.93 4.96
CA ILE A 50 1.78 3.22 4.91
C ILE A 50 1.23 3.56 6.28
N LEU A 51 1.11 4.85 6.54
CA LEU A 51 0.62 5.44 7.79
C LEU A 51 -0.59 6.33 7.49
N SER A 52 -1.62 6.28 8.33
CA SER A 52 -2.71 7.24 8.27
C SER A 52 -2.29 8.54 8.94
N THR A 53 -2.63 9.68 8.34
CA THR A 53 -2.38 10.98 8.98
C THR A 53 -3.48 11.37 9.96
N ASN A 54 -4.69 10.83 9.77
CA ASN A 54 -5.84 11.11 10.63
C ASN A 54 -5.87 10.19 11.85
N ALA A 55 -6.25 10.77 12.99
CA ALA A 55 -6.49 10.03 14.22
C ALA A 55 -7.76 9.17 14.10
N PRO A 56 -7.79 7.95 14.66
CA PRO A 56 -6.67 7.24 15.30
C PRO A 56 -5.59 6.82 14.28
N ILE A 57 -4.32 7.09 14.60
CA ILE A 57 -3.17 6.78 13.74
C ILE A 57 -3.03 5.27 13.57
N LYS A 58 -2.98 4.82 12.32
CA LYS A 58 -2.93 3.42 11.90
C LYS A 58 -1.80 3.19 10.91
N THR A 59 -1.26 1.99 10.93
CA THR A 59 -0.33 1.52 9.91
C THR A 59 -0.92 0.37 9.12
N TYR A 60 -0.56 0.29 7.84
CA TYR A 60 -0.89 -0.83 6.98
C TYR A 60 0.37 -1.31 6.27
N VAL A 61 0.54 -2.63 6.24
CA VAL A 61 1.64 -3.31 5.52
C VAL A 61 1.02 -4.17 4.43
N GLY A 62 1.55 -4.07 3.21
CA GLY A 62 1.10 -4.91 2.10
C GLY A 62 2.14 -5.05 1.00
N VAL A 63 1.79 -5.87 0.00
CA VAL A 63 2.62 -6.18 -1.16
C VAL A 63 2.01 -5.62 -2.44
N THR A 64 2.85 -5.13 -3.35
CA THR A 64 2.44 -4.69 -4.68
C THR A 64 3.61 -4.68 -5.66
N ASN A 65 3.31 -4.69 -6.96
CA ASN A 65 4.27 -4.46 -8.03
C ASN A 65 4.22 -3.01 -8.57
N ASN A 66 3.26 -2.21 -8.10
CA ASN A 66 3.09 -0.81 -8.49
C ASN A 66 2.57 0.00 -7.30
N PHE A 67 3.52 0.51 -6.52
CA PHE A 67 3.23 1.27 -5.29
C PHE A 67 2.43 2.54 -5.57
N SER A 68 2.79 3.33 -6.59
CA SER A 68 2.09 4.57 -6.93
C SER A 68 0.61 4.34 -7.24
N ARG A 69 0.29 3.29 -8.01
CA ARG A 69 -1.10 2.91 -8.28
C ARG A 69 -1.80 2.45 -7.00
N ARG A 70 -1.14 1.62 -6.19
CA ARG A 70 -1.71 1.07 -4.95
C ARG A 70 -1.99 2.14 -3.90
N LEU A 71 -1.13 3.15 -3.78
CA LEU A 71 -1.35 4.27 -2.85
C LEU A 71 -2.61 5.08 -3.23
N LYS A 72 -2.78 5.38 -4.52
CA LYS A 72 -4.00 6.01 -5.05
C LYS A 72 -5.26 5.18 -4.78
N GLN A 73 -5.18 3.86 -4.88
CA GLN A 73 -6.28 2.96 -4.52
C GLN A 73 -6.61 3.03 -3.01
N HIS A 74 -5.59 3.09 -2.16
CA HIS A 74 -5.77 3.26 -0.71
C HIS A 74 -6.42 4.60 -0.37
N ASN A 75 -6.03 5.69 -1.03
CA ASN A 75 -6.62 7.02 -0.85
C ASN A 75 -8.00 7.18 -1.48
N GLY A 76 -8.37 6.30 -2.41
CA GLY A 76 -9.69 6.30 -3.04
C GLY A 76 -9.75 7.04 -4.36
N ASP A 77 -8.63 7.57 -4.84
CA ASP A 77 -8.50 8.18 -6.17
C ASP A 77 -8.71 7.15 -7.28
N LEU A 78 -8.44 5.87 -7.00
CA LEU A 78 -8.63 4.75 -7.92
C LEU A 78 -9.49 3.64 -7.29
N LYS A 79 -10.25 2.94 -8.12
CA LYS A 79 -11.01 1.75 -7.72
C LYS A 79 -10.06 0.59 -7.36
N GLY A 80 -10.53 -0.31 -6.49
CA GLY A 80 -9.79 -1.53 -6.08
C GLY A 80 -8.95 -1.39 -4.80
N GLY A 81 -9.17 -0.36 -3.99
CA GLY A 81 -8.56 -0.24 -2.66
C GLY A 81 -9.10 -1.25 -1.65
N ALA A 82 -8.28 -1.64 -0.68
CA ALA A 82 -8.68 -2.55 0.39
C ALA A 82 -9.79 -1.92 1.26
N LYS A 83 -10.82 -2.69 1.62
CA LYS A 83 -11.93 -2.21 2.47
C LYS A 83 -11.43 -1.61 3.79
N ALA A 84 -10.47 -2.28 4.44
CA ALA A 84 -9.86 -1.83 5.70
C ALA A 84 -9.12 -0.49 5.58
N SER A 85 -8.69 -0.10 4.38
CA SER A 85 -7.98 1.17 4.16
C SER A 85 -8.90 2.38 4.04
N ARG A 86 -10.22 2.20 3.95
CA ARG A 86 -11.17 3.31 3.82
C ARG A 86 -11.16 4.23 5.03
N ALA A 87 -11.08 3.67 6.24
CA ALA A 87 -11.20 4.39 7.51
C ALA A 87 -9.90 5.05 7.99
N GLY A 88 -8.78 4.91 7.26
CA GLY A 88 -7.49 5.50 7.62
C GLY A 88 -6.97 6.48 6.57
N ARG A 89 -7.82 6.97 5.68
CA ARG A 89 -7.44 7.96 4.68
C ARG A 89 -7.23 9.34 5.34
N PRO A 90 -6.31 10.17 4.84
CA PRO A 90 -5.36 9.85 3.78
C PRO A 90 -4.17 9.04 4.30
N TRP A 91 -3.62 8.21 3.41
CA TRP A 91 -2.45 7.38 3.65
C TRP A 91 -1.22 8.00 3.01
N ILE A 92 -0.12 7.97 3.76
CA ILE A 92 1.21 8.39 3.30
C ILE A 92 2.20 7.23 3.36
N CYS A 93 3.20 7.25 2.48
CA CYS A 93 4.25 6.25 2.46
C CYS A 93 5.18 6.47 3.66
N ALA A 94 5.36 5.45 4.50
CA ALA A 94 6.29 5.48 5.62
C ALA A 94 7.60 4.75 5.29
N CYS A 95 7.50 3.55 4.71
CA CYS A 95 8.64 2.75 4.29
C CYS A 95 8.30 1.97 3.01
N LEU A 96 9.26 1.87 2.10
CA LEU A 96 9.16 1.08 0.88
C LEU A 96 10.37 0.15 0.80
N ILE A 97 10.11 -1.14 0.59
CA ILE A 97 11.13 -2.19 0.50
C ILE A 97 11.05 -2.79 -0.89
N GLN A 98 12.17 -2.76 -1.60
CA GLN A 98 12.29 -3.19 -3.00
C GLN A 98 13.45 -4.18 -3.13
N GLY A 99 13.53 -4.86 -4.29
CA GLY A 99 14.59 -5.83 -4.57
C GLY A 99 14.15 -7.29 -4.53
N PHE A 100 12.88 -7.56 -4.18
CA PHE A 100 12.34 -8.91 -4.18
C PHE A 100 12.40 -9.56 -5.57
N SER A 101 12.85 -10.81 -5.59
CA SER A 101 12.99 -11.62 -6.79
C SER A 101 11.62 -12.02 -7.35
N ASP A 102 10.69 -12.40 -6.49
CA ASP A 102 9.37 -12.86 -6.85
C ASP A 102 8.26 -12.39 -5.89
N GLN A 103 7.02 -12.78 -6.20
CA GLN A 103 5.87 -12.43 -5.36
C GLN A 103 5.90 -13.18 -4.02
N SER A 104 6.37 -14.43 -4.03
CA SER A 104 6.32 -15.32 -2.87
C SER A 104 7.25 -14.79 -1.79
N GLU A 105 8.48 -14.41 -2.14
CA GLU A 105 9.44 -13.78 -1.24
C GLU A 105 8.88 -12.50 -0.59
N ALA A 106 8.24 -11.64 -1.39
CA ALA A 106 7.61 -10.42 -0.88
C ALA A 106 6.44 -10.73 0.08
N CYS A 107 5.63 -11.75 -0.21
CA CYS A 107 4.52 -12.19 0.63
C CYS A 107 5.02 -12.83 1.95
N GLU A 108 6.06 -13.65 1.90
CA GLU A 108 6.68 -14.25 3.08
C GLU A 108 7.26 -13.18 4.00
N PHE A 109 7.98 -12.21 3.42
CA PHE A 109 8.50 -11.07 4.13
C PHE A 109 7.37 -10.28 4.82
N GLU A 110 6.28 -9.98 4.10
CA GLU A 110 5.12 -9.27 4.62
C GLU A 110 4.47 -10.02 5.81
N SER A 111 4.26 -11.33 5.64
CA SER A 111 3.67 -12.18 6.66
C SER A 111 4.54 -12.21 7.92
N LYS A 112 5.86 -12.38 7.75
CA LYS A 112 6.83 -12.40 8.86
C LYS A 112 6.91 -11.04 9.57
N TRP A 113 6.91 -9.94 8.83
CA TRP A 113 6.90 -8.60 9.42
C TRP A 113 5.63 -8.35 10.23
N LYS A 114 4.46 -8.73 9.70
CA LYS A 114 3.20 -8.65 10.45
C LYS A 114 3.21 -9.54 11.68
N SER A 115 3.76 -10.76 11.58
CA SER A 115 3.86 -11.71 12.70
C SER A 115 4.74 -11.18 13.83
N LEU A 116 5.96 -10.73 13.51
CA LEU A 116 6.87 -10.15 14.49
C LEU A 116 6.31 -8.86 15.10
N SER A 117 5.65 -8.02 14.29
CA SER A 117 5.00 -6.81 14.80
C SER A 117 3.85 -7.11 15.77
N ARG A 118 3.19 -8.28 15.70
CA ARG A 118 2.17 -8.71 16.68
C ARG A 118 2.79 -9.30 17.95
N LYS A 119 3.93 -9.98 17.82
CA LYS A 119 4.66 -10.60 18.94
C LYS A 119 5.45 -9.60 19.78
N LEU A 120 5.80 -8.44 19.22
CA LEU A 120 6.55 -7.41 19.93
C LEU A 120 5.66 -6.77 21.03
N PRO A 121 6.15 -6.64 22.28
CA PRO A 121 5.36 -6.05 23.35
C PRO A 121 5.03 -4.60 23.03
N ARG A 122 3.77 -4.21 23.24
CA ARG A 122 3.35 -2.82 23.17
C ARG A 122 3.58 -2.22 24.56
N ASN A 123 4.61 -1.40 24.72
CA ASN A 123 4.81 -0.67 25.97
C ASN A 123 3.67 0.35 26.12
N ARG A 124 2.64 -0.01 26.89
CA ARG A 124 1.55 0.91 27.24
C ARG A 124 2.06 1.78 28.39
N LYS A 125 2.68 2.91 28.08
CA LYS A 125 2.75 4.00 29.07
C LYS A 125 1.32 4.49 29.27
N ASN A 126 0.78 4.27 30.47
CA ASN A 126 -0.44 4.95 30.91
C ASN A 126 -0.04 6.41 31.10
N ASP A 127 -0.45 7.30 30.21
CA ASP A 127 -0.32 8.73 30.43
C ASP A 127 -1.57 9.46 29.95
N ASP A 128 -1.98 10.41 30.77
CA ASP A 128 -3.21 11.16 30.75
C ASP A 128 -3.14 12.32 29.72
N SER A 129 -4.28 12.59 29.10
CA SER A 129 -4.69 13.77 28.34
C SER A 129 -3.72 14.51 27.34
N THR A 130 -4.21 14.55 26.09
CA THR A 130 -4.25 15.72 25.17
C THR A 130 -3.02 16.20 24.40
N LYS A 131 -2.00 15.37 24.09
CA LYS A 131 -0.88 15.81 23.22
C LYS A 131 -0.39 14.93 22.07
N ASP A 132 -0.99 13.80 21.69
CA ASP A 132 -0.13 12.77 21.06
C ASP A 132 -0.50 12.24 19.66
N SER A 133 -0.83 13.12 18.70
CA SER A 133 -0.90 12.68 17.28
C SER A 133 0.48 12.41 16.69
N ILE A 134 1.44 13.32 16.91
CA ILE A 134 2.83 13.21 16.46
C ILE A 134 3.52 12.06 17.22
N ASN A 135 3.44 12.07 18.55
CA ASN A 135 4.01 11.02 19.40
C ASN A 135 3.40 9.64 19.11
N GLY A 136 2.08 9.57 18.87
CA GLY A 136 1.41 8.32 18.50
C GLY A 136 1.87 7.76 17.16
N SER A 137 2.09 8.62 16.17
CA SER A 137 2.66 8.21 14.88
C SER A 137 4.10 7.71 15.01
N HIS A 138 4.92 8.43 15.76
CA HIS A 138 6.32 8.10 15.99
C HIS A 138 6.49 6.77 16.71
N ALA A 139 5.77 6.56 17.82
CA ALA A 139 5.78 5.29 18.56
C ALA A 139 5.35 4.10 17.67
N LEU A 140 4.37 4.31 16.79
CA LEU A 140 3.91 3.26 15.86
C LEU A 140 4.95 2.96 14.78
N LEU A 141 5.63 3.98 14.25
CA LEU A 141 6.73 3.80 13.29
C LEU A 141 7.93 3.12 13.94
N GLN A 142 8.32 3.50 15.16
CA GLN A 142 9.36 2.84 15.94
C GLN A 142 9.04 1.36 16.19
N HIS A 143 7.81 1.04 16.58
CA HIS A 143 7.36 -0.33 16.76
C HIS A 143 7.53 -1.15 15.47
N ARG A 144 7.16 -0.56 14.33
CA ARG A 144 7.32 -1.20 13.01
C ARG A 144 8.77 -1.35 12.60
N GLN A 145 9.62 -0.36 12.90
CA GLN A 145 11.05 -0.40 12.63
C GLN A 145 11.74 -1.50 13.45
N THR A 146 11.43 -1.60 14.75
CA THR A 146 11.96 -2.68 15.61
C THR A 146 11.54 -4.05 15.09
N ALA A 147 10.27 -4.21 14.66
CA ALA A 147 9.81 -5.44 14.04
C ALA A 147 10.55 -5.73 12.72
N LEU A 148 10.81 -4.71 11.89
CA LEU A 148 11.54 -4.83 10.64
C LEU A 148 13.00 -5.28 10.87
N SER A 149 13.69 -4.72 11.86
CA SER A 149 15.05 -5.13 12.24
C SER A 149 15.10 -6.61 12.64
N ARG A 150 14.08 -7.11 13.35
CA ARG A 150 13.98 -8.55 13.67
C ARG A 150 13.72 -9.42 12.45
N VAL A 151 12.95 -8.95 11.46
CA VAL A 151 12.78 -9.66 10.18
C VAL A 151 14.12 -9.77 9.45
N LYS A 152 14.88 -8.67 9.38
CA LYS A 152 16.22 -8.65 8.75
C LYS A 152 17.19 -9.62 9.41
N GLY A 153 17.16 -9.74 10.73
CA GLY A 153 18.00 -10.72 11.43
C GLY A 153 17.59 -12.18 11.19
N SER A 154 16.43 -12.43 10.59
CA SER A 154 15.86 -13.77 10.43
C SER A 154 15.65 -14.18 8.96
N LEU A 155 15.89 -13.30 7.99
CA LEU A 155 15.84 -13.56 6.55
C LEU A 155 17.08 -12.96 5.90
N ASN A 156 17.59 -13.60 4.85
CA ASN A 156 18.71 -13.03 4.08
C ASN A 156 18.20 -11.88 3.19
N CYS A 157 18.08 -10.70 3.78
CA CYS A 157 17.55 -9.49 3.15
C CYS A 157 18.65 -8.59 2.56
N SER A 158 19.84 -9.14 2.30
CA SER A 158 21.04 -8.37 1.89
C SER A 158 20.85 -7.65 0.56
N HIS A 159 20.03 -8.21 -0.33
CA HIS A 159 19.73 -7.67 -1.64
C HIS A 159 18.53 -6.70 -1.64
N LEU A 160 17.86 -6.51 -0.48
CA LEU A 160 16.68 -5.67 -0.38
C LEU A 160 17.06 -4.21 -0.08
N ASP A 161 16.53 -3.30 -0.89
CA ASP A 161 16.67 -1.87 -0.71
C ASP A 161 15.50 -1.34 0.14
N ILE A 162 15.82 -0.71 1.28
CA ILE A 162 14.85 -0.32 2.31
C ILE A 162 14.87 1.19 2.46
N ASN A 163 13.84 1.83 1.91
CA ASN A 163 13.69 3.26 1.84
C ASN A 163 12.64 3.75 2.84
N TRP A 164 13.09 4.33 3.95
CA TRP A 164 12.22 5.07 4.86
C TRP A 164 11.94 6.46 4.30
N LYS A 165 10.66 6.84 4.22
CA LYS A 165 10.19 8.16 3.77
C LYS A 165 9.69 9.03 4.92
N LEU A 166 9.32 8.41 6.04
CA LEU A 166 9.03 9.09 7.29
C LEU A 166 10.10 8.71 8.30
N ASN A 167 10.65 9.71 8.98
CA ASN A 167 11.65 9.51 10.01
C ASN A 167 10.99 8.83 11.23
N PRO A 168 11.47 7.64 11.63
CA PRO A 168 11.03 6.98 12.86
C PRO A 168 11.83 7.45 14.09
N PHE A 169 12.74 8.42 13.92
CA PHE A 169 13.64 8.97 14.94
C PHE A 169 13.23 10.39 15.28
#